data_AF-A0A3R7XSN3-F1
#
_entry.id   AF-A0A3R7XSN3-F1
#
_cell.length_a   1.000
_cell.length_b   1.000
_cell.length_c   1.000
_cell.angle_alpha   90.00
_cell.angle_beta   90.00
_cell.angle_gamma   90.00
#
_symmetry.space_group_name_H-M   'P 1'
#
loop_
_entity.id
_entity.type
_entity.pdbx_description
1 polymer ?
#
loop_
_entity_poly.entity_id
_entity_poly.type
_entity_poly.pdbx_seq_one_letter_code
_entity_poly.pdbx_strand_id
1 'polypeptide(L)'
;MRSFNWRCEIEIEFGPGRLGVNLKEVPQTTNIPFAMFQAEVEELPKLPGGKPGPAEIYNWSVRPERRLYQNMRLTQVDGVALAGCKYTEVVEKLKRAARPVKLKVCGCLLGEGETSALDAAPTSSSSSAHPTASSTAIAPSSAPLSAYSVQKQKKEEYMNLLVTTELSNEMWRLETQKVQWTYRQLRFKWNLLSASLSELLEAQVKAKKQIEAATADKAKYDEMLVHLHKQETGLIVSPEVQRTNDLGAKNAELTQDIGHMTAGNKKLRRERDANQRHLDELDAQLVHGLNHAIPDSLVGVVDDSMSTEVKLAVVRQRVAAIEMEMRKEEAKTRQADVELAQLSKVYNQQTEVILESSRGGINGSSKKPPKELVFTVSTTQAQNRFQANTMDELREWVTAILTFHSGWMSTRV
;
A
#
# COMPACT_ATOMS: atom_id res chain seq x y z
N MET A 1 30.21 -4.98 19.20
CA MET A 1 30.61 -5.55 20.50
C MET A 1 30.73 -7.06 20.34
N ARG A 2 31.86 -7.68 20.72
CA ARG A 2 31.96 -9.14 20.77
C ARG A 2 31.16 -9.63 21.98
N SER A 3 30.12 -10.45 21.77
CA SER A 3 29.37 -11.09 22.85
C SER A 3 30.11 -12.35 23.29
N PHE A 4 30.41 -12.44 24.59
CA PHE A 4 31.00 -13.64 25.18
C PHE A 4 29.88 -14.47 25.80
N ASN A 5 29.85 -15.77 25.51
CA ASN A 5 28.91 -16.70 26.12
C ASN A 5 29.61 -17.42 27.28
N TRP A 6 29.47 -16.85 28.48
CA TRP A 6 30.12 -17.34 29.70
C TRP A 6 29.35 -18.52 30.28
N ARG A 7 30.06 -19.59 30.69
CA ARG A 7 29.44 -20.73 31.39
C ARG A 7 28.83 -20.33 32.73
N CYS A 8 29.45 -19.37 33.41
CA CYS A 8 28.95 -18.78 34.64
C CYS A 8 29.25 -17.28 34.61
N GLU A 9 28.20 -16.47 34.44
CA GLU A 9 28.22 -15.01 34.56
C GLU A 9 27.34 -14.63 35.76
N ILE A 10 27.91 -13.86 36.66
CA ILE A 10 27.25 -13.41 37.88
C ILE A 10 27.20 -11.89 37.83
N GLU A 11 25.98 -11.34 37.94
CA GLU A 11 25.74 -9.92 38.07
C GLU A 11 25.40 -9.58 39.51
N ILE A 12 26.09 -8.58 40.07
CA ILE A 12 26.01 -8.21 41.47
C ILE A 12 25.86 -6.71 41.56
N GLU A 13 24.86 -6.28 42.32
CA GLU A 13 24.62 -4.88 42.63
C GLU A 13 25.12 -4.57 44.04
N PHE A 14 26.11 -3.68 44.13
CA PHE A 14 26.66 -3.22 45.40
C PHE A 14 26.09 -1.86 45.75
N GLY A 15 25.46 -1.79 46.92
CA GLY A 15 24.94 -0.54 47.50
C GLY A 15 26.03 0.46 47.92
N PRO A 16 25.67 1.52 48.65
CA PRO A 16 26.63 2.51 49.14
C PRO A 16 27.61 1.87 50.15
N GLY A 17 28.92 2.07 49.93
CA GLY A 17 29.97 1.55 50.82
C GLY A 17 31.14 0.86 50.11
N ARG A 18 31.91 0.06 50.87
CA ARG A 18 33.00 -0.78 50.35
C ARG A 18 32.41 -2.01 49.67
N LEU A 19 33.01 -2.45 48.56
CA LEU A 19 32.53 -3.59 47.79
C LEU A 19 32.79 -4.94 48.51
N GLY A 20 33.81 -4.99 49.36
CA GLY A 20 34.22 -6.24 50.00
C GLY A 20 34.85 -7.23 49.02
N VAL A 21 35.44 -6.72 47.93
CA VAL A 21 36.15 -7.48 46.90
C VAL A 21 37.51 -6.84 46.70
N ASN A 22 38.58 -7.62 46.84
CA ASN A 22 39.92 -7.24 46.40
C ASN A 22 40.12 -7.72 44.97
N LEU A 23 40.68 -6.84 44.13
CA LEU A 23 41.01 -7.15 42.75
C LEU A 23 42.52 -7.28 42.62
N LYS A 24 42.95 -8.25 41.80
CA LYS A 24 44.34 -8.46 41.43
C LYS A 24 44.52 -8.26 39.94
N GLU A 25 45.68 -7.71 39.58
CA GLU A 25 46.11 -7.60 38.20
C GLU A 25 46.54 -8.95 37.68
N VAL A 26 46.07 -9.28 36.48
CA VAL A 26 46.40 -10.52 35.80
C VAL A 26 47.68 -10.29 34.97
N PRO A 27 48.79 -10.98 35.27
CA PRO A 27 50.01 -10.89 34.47
C PRO A 27 49.73 -11.30 33.03
N GLN A 28 50.14 -10.55 32.03
CA GLN A 28 49.88 -10.91 30.62
C GLN A 28 50.94 -11.90 30.11
N THR A 29 50.77 -13.19 30.39
CA THR A 29 51.64 -14.27 29.86
C THR A 29 50.95 -15.00 28.69
N THR A 30 51.73 -15.75 27.91
CA THR A 30 51.33 -16.28 26.60
C THR A 30 50.18 -17.31 26.61
N ASN A 31 49.77 -17.82 27.78
CA ASN A 31 48.80 -18.93 27.92
C ASN A 31 47.66 -18.64 28.92
N ILE A 32 47.10 -17.42 28.92
CA ILE A 32 46.04 -17.05 29.88
C ILE A 32 44.67 -17.01 29.20
N PRO A 33 43.65 -17.70 29.76
CA PRO A 33 42.29 -17.61 29.25
C PRO A 33 41.77 -16.18 29.44
N PHE A 34 41.15 -15.65 28.38
CA PHE A 34 40.54 -14.31 28.39
C PHE A 34 41.51 -13.18 28.75
N ALA A 35 42.71 -13.17 28.15
CA ALA A 35 43.77 -12.16 28.35
C ALA A 35 43.30 -10.69 28.23
N MET A 36 42.20 -10.45 27.50
CA MET A 36 41.58 -9.14 27.36
C MET A 36 40.93 -8.57 28.64
N PHE A 37 40.75 -9.37 29.70
CA PHE A 37 40.28 -8.90 31.01
C PHE A 37 41.42 -9.00 32.03
N GLN A 38 41.90 -7.84 32.49
CA GLN A 38 43.11 -7.73 33.31
C GLN A 38 42.85 -7.68 34.83
N ALA A 39 41.59 -7.73 35.26
CA ALA A 39 41.21 -7.69 36.67
C ALA A 39 40.51 -8.99 37.09
N GLU A 40 40.98 -9.61 38.17
CA GLU A 40 40.39 -10.80 38.77
C GLU A 40 40.11 -10.62 40.26
N VAL A 41 39.15 -11.40 40.78
CA VAL A 41 38.83 -11.43 42.22
C VAL A 41 39.96 -12.14 42.95
N GLU A 42 40.70 -11.40 43.78
CA GLU A 42 41.80 -11.92 44.57
C GLU A 42 41.32 -12.54 45.88
N GLU A 43 40.52 -11.79 46.63
CA GLU A 43 40.03 -12.21 47.93
C GLU A 43 38.74 -11.44 48.23
N LEU A 44 37.91 -12.01 49.09
CA LEU A 44 36.75 -11.34 49.68
C LEU A 44 37.13 -10.90 51.11
N PRO A 45 37.75 -9.73 51.30
CA PRO A 45 38.21 -9.31 52.61
C PRO A 45 37.04 -9.11 53.58
N LYS A 46 37.20 -9.62 54.81
CA LYS A 46 36.30 -9.33 55.93
C LYS A 46 36.48 -7.88 56.39
N LEU A 47 35.40 -7.24 56.83
CA LEU A 47 35.50 -5.89 57.39
C LEU A 47 36.30 -5.91 58.71
N PRO A 48 36.94 -4.79 59.09
CA PRO A 48 37.58 -4.66 60.40
C PRO A 48 36.58 -5.01 61.50
N GLY A 49 36.91 -6.00 62.33
CA GLY A 49 36.01 -6.60 63.32
C GLY A 49 35.42 -7.97 62.94
N GLY A 50 35.89 -8.60 61.85
CA GLY A 50 35.52 -9.97 61.47
C GLY A 50 34.12 -10.12 60.88
N LYS A 51 33.42 -9.02 60.65
CA LYS A 51 32.08 -9.00 60.04
C LYS A 51 32.20 -9.28 58.53
N PRO A 52 31.23 -10.01 57.95
CA PRO A 52 31.22 -10.34 56.53
C PRO A 52 31.10 -9.08 55.67
N GLY A 53 31.86 -9.03 54.56
CA GLY A 53 31.76 -7.97 53.57
C GLY A 53 30.51 -8.05 52.70
N PRO A 54 30.11 -6.99 52.00
CA PRO A 54 28.96 -7.03 51.10
C PRO A 54 29.02 -8.15 50.05
N ALA A 55 30.21 -8.48 49.56
CA ALA A 55 30.41 -9.63 48.67
C ALA A 55 30.22 -11.00 49.36
N GLU A 56 30.57 -11.11 50.64
CA GLU A 56 30.36 -12.33 51.44
C GLU A 56 28.88 -12.49 51.83
N ILE A 57 28.22 -11.38 52.17
CA ILE A 57 26.76 -11.32 52.39
C ILE A 57 26.02 -11.72 51.12
N TYR A 58 26.46 -11.24 49.96
CA TYR A 58 25.94 -11.68 48.67
C TYR A 58 26.08 -13.19 48.51
N ASN A 59 27.27 -13.76 48.76
CA ASN A 59 27.50 -15.20 48.67
C ASN A 59 26.58 -16.04 49.58
N TRP A 60 26.19 -15.52 50.75
CA TRP A 60 25.24 -16.19 51.64
C TRP A 60 23.79 -16.14 51.13
N SER A 61 23.43 -15.10 50.39
CA SER A 61 22.09 -14.93 49.83
C SER A 61 21.82 -15.75 48.56
N VAL A 62 22.88 -16.34 47.97
CA VAL A 62 22.80 -17.05 46.68
C VAL A 62 23.26 -18.50 46.78
N ARG A 63 22.74 -19.32 45.86
CA ARG A 63 23.13 -20.74 45.72
C ARG A 63 24.61 -20.85 45.32
N PRO A 64 25.29 -21.96 45.66
CA PRO A 64 26.74 -22.15 45.40
C PRO A 64 27.18 -21.86 43.96
N GLU A 65 26.33 -22.13 42.97
CA GLU A 65 26.63 -21.93 41.55
C GLU A 65 26.67 -20.45 41.12
N ARG A 66 26.13 -19.55 41.96
CA ARG A 66 26.08 -18.10 41.73
C ARG A 66 26.90 -17.30 42.75
N ARG A 67 27.79 -17.95 43.49
CA ARG A 67 28.69 -17.29 44.44
C ARG A 67 29.91 -16.71 43.72
N LEU A 68 30.42 -15.60 44.26
CA LEU A 68 31.74 -15.08 43.95
C LEU A 68 32.81 -16.00 44.51
N TYR A 69 33.69 -16.46 43.63
CA TYR A 69 34.90 -17.19 43.99
C TYR A 69 36.15 -16.39 43.63
N GLN A 70 37.26 -16.74 44.27
CA GLN A 70 38.58 -16.28 43.87
C GLN A 70 38.86 -16.69 42.42
N ASN A 71 39.68 -15.91 41.72
CA ASN A 71 40.08 -16.12 40.31
C ASN A 71 38.95 -15.94 39.27
N MET A 72 37.81 -15.38 39.66
CA MET A 72 36.79 -14.95 38.71
C MET A 72 37.19 -13.62 38.05
N ARG A 73 36.91 -13.45 36.75
CA ARG A 73 37.30 -12.26 35.97
C ARG A 73 36.20 -11.21 35.93
N LEU A 74 36.59 -9.97 36.15
CA LEU A 74 35.67 -8.84 36.03
C LEU A 74 35.46 -8.48 34.56
N THR A 75 34.22 -8.56 34.08
CA THR A 75 33.89 -8.37 32.66
C THR A 75 33.17 -7.04 32.40
N GLN A 76 32.35 -6.56 33.34
CA GLN A 76 31.64 -5.28 33.20
C GLN A 76 31.54 -4.51 34.52
N VAL A 77 31.51 -3.18 34.42
CA VAL A 77 31.12 -2.24 35.47
C VAL A 77 30.02 -1.33 34.91
N ASP A 78 28.85 -1.29 35.56
CA ASP A 78 27.68 -0.49 35.16
C ASP A 78 27.29 -0.65 33.69
N GLY A 79 27.36 -1.89 33.17
CA GLY A 79 27.06 -2.22 31.78
C GLY A 79 28.16 -1.85 30.77
N VAL A 80 29.28 -1.25 31.21
CA VAL A 80 30.45 -0.96 30.37
C VAL A 80 31.38 -2.17 30.35
N ALA A 81 31.64 -2.71 29.16
CA ALA A 81 32.57 -3.82 28.96
C ALA A 81 34.02 -3.39 29.28
N LEU A 82 34.75 -4.23 30.02
CA LEU A 82 36.14 -4.02 30.40
C LEU A 82 37.15 -4.69 29.46
N ALA A 83 36.68 -5.22 28.33
CA ALA A 83 37.53 -5.87 27.33
C ALA A 83 38.57 -4.89 26.77
N GLY A 84 39.85 -5.22 26.93
CA GLY A 84 40.96 -4.40 26.46
C GLY A 84 41.33 -3.23 27.38
N CYS A 85 40.65 -3.05 28.52
CA CYS A 85 41.05 -2.08 29.53
C CYS A 85 42.23 -2.62 30.35
N LYS A 86 43.15 -1.72 30.70
CA LYS A 86 44.24 -2.05 31.64
C LYS A 86 43.72 -2.16 33.07
N TYR A 87 44.42 -2.90 33.92
CA TYR A 87 44.03 -3.03 35.34
C TYR A 87 43.84 -1.66 36.04
N THR A 88 44.73 -0.70 35.79
CA THR A 88 44.63 0.66 36.32
C THR A 88 43.34 1.37 35.90
N GLU A 89 42.95 1.25 34.63
CA GLU A 89 41.72 1.83 34.08
C GLU A 89 40.47 1.19 34.67
N VAL A 90 40.52 -0.12 34.93
CA VAL A 90 39.43 -0.85 35.61
C VAL A 90 39.24 -0.34 37.03
N VAL A 91 40.33 -0.14 37.78
CA VAL A 91 40.29 0.41 39.14
C VAL A 91 39.76 1.85 39.15
N GLU A 92 40.18 2.69 38.18
CA GLU A 92 39.66 4.06 38.06
C GLU A 92 38.17 4.08 37.73
N LYS A 93 37.71 3.23 36.80
CA LYS A 93 36.28 3.09 36.49
C LYS A 93 35.47 2.68 37.71
N LEU A 94 36.00 1.77 38.53
CA LEU A 94 35.33 1.31 39.75
C LEU A 94 35.26 2.40 40.84
N LYS A 95 36.27 3.27 40.91
CA LYS A 95 36.31 4.45 41.80
C LYS A 95 35.35 5.55 41.36
N ARG A 96 35.19 5.74 40.04
CA ARG A 96 34.35 6.79 39.44
C ARG A 96 32.88 6.37 39.26
N ALA A 97 32.60 5.07 39.29
CA ALA A 97 31.25 4.52 39.19
C ALA A 97 30.32 5.07 40.29
N ALA A 98 29.14 5.54 39.89
CA ALA A 98 28.10 5.97 40.81
C ALA A 98 27.59 4.77 41.61
N ARG A 99 27.23 4.97 42.89
CA ARG A 99 26.65 3.92 43.73
C ARG A 99 25.11 4.00 43.62
N PRO A 100 24.39 2.88 43.54
CA PRO A 100 24.86 1.48 43.55
C PRO A 100 25.57 1.08 42.26
N VAL A 101 26.65 0.31 42.39
CA VAL A 101 27.47 -0.15 41.24
C VAL A 101 27.14 -1.59 40.88
N LYS A 102 26.98 -1.87 39.59
CA LYS A 102 26.74 -3.21 39.05
C LYS A 102 28.02 -3.80 38.49
N LEU A 103 28.46 -4.91 39.06
CA LEU A 103 29.62 -5.67 38.59
C LEU A 103 29.15 -6.96 37.92
N LYS A 104 29.69 -7.24 36.74
CA LYS A 104 29.61 -8.59 36.16
C LYS A 104 30.95 -9.28 36.26
N VAL A 105 30.92 -10.47 36.86
CA VAL A 105 32.08 -11.31 37.07
C VAL A 105 31.82 -12.68 36.45
N CYS A 106 32.81 -13.24 35.77
CA CYS A 106 32.70 -14.50 35.07
C CYS A 106 33.71 -15.51 35.62
N GLY A 107 33.26 -16.76 35.77
CA GLY A 107 34.15 -17.84 36.20
C GLY A 107 35.17 -18.18 35.12
N CYS A 108 36.45 -18.16 35.48
CA CYS A 108 37.54 -18.66 34.60
C CYS A 108 37.93 -20.10 34.89
N LEU A 109 37.25 -20.76 35.84
CA LEU A 109 37.45 -22.17 36.10
C LEU A 109 36.90 -23.01 34.93
N LEU A 110 37.79 -23.82 34.33
CA LEU A 110 37.39 -25.12 33.83
C LEU A 110 36.63 -25.82 34.96
N GLY A 111 35.43 -26.31 34.70
CA GLY A 111 34.58 -26.89 35.72
C GLY A 111 35.30 -27.98 36.51
N GLU A 112 35.38 -27.81 37.83
CA GLU A 112 35.56 -28.94 38.73
C GLU A 112 34.28 -29.77 38.66
N GLY A 113 34.37 -30.87 37.91
CA GLY A 113 33.25 -31.77 37.66
C GLY A 113 33.32 -32.43 36.29
N GLU A 114 34.51 -32.85 35.86
CA GLU A 114 34.70 -33.89 34.84
C GLU A 114 36.19 -34.23 34.79
N THR A 115 36.57 -35.39 35.34
CA THR A 115 37.86 -36.01 35.09
C THR A 115 37.92 -36.39 33.60
N SER A 116 38.39 -35.48 32.77
CA SER A 116 39.06 -35.81 31.52
C SER A 116 40.53 -35.47 31.72
N ALA A 117 41.28 -36.46 32.20
CA ALA A 117 42.70 -36.51 31.98
C ALA A 117 42.94 -36.45 30.48
N LEU A 118 43.62 -35.41 30.01
CA LEU A 118 44.52 -35.39 28.86
C LEU A 118 45.15 -33.99 28.78
N ASP A 119 46.48 -34.00 28.66
CA ASP A 119 47.41 -32.88 28.41
C ASP A 119 48.10 -32.22 29.62
N ALA A 120 48.85 -33.04 30.36
CA ALA A 120 50.18 -32.63 30.86
C ALA A 120 51.24 -33.31 29.98
N ALA A 121 51.73 -32.61 28.95
CA ALA A 121 52.97 -32.99 28.27
C ALA A 121 54.16 -32.47 29.10
N PRO A 122 55.11 -33.32 29.52
CA PRO A 122 56.36 -32.84 30.06
C PRO A 122 57.35 -32.61 28.91
N THR A 123 57.68 -31.35 28.64
CA THR A 123 58.94 -30.99 28.01
C THR A 123 60.05 -31.14 29.07
N SER A 124 60.81 -32.23 28.99
CA SER A 124 62.04 -32.39 29.77
C SER A 124 63.25 -32.41 28.82
N SER A 125 63.82 -31.22 28.63
CA SER A 125 65.23 -31.06 28.32
C SER A 125 66.05 -31.22 29.59
N SER A 126 66.83 -32.29 29.71
CA SER A 126 68.00 -32.32 30.59
C SER A 126 69.03 -33.31 30.07
N SER A 127 70.18 -32.75 29.73
CA SER A 127 71.51 -33.34 29.83
C SER A 127 71.64 -34.41 30.93
N SER A 128 72.25 -35.55 30.64
CA SER A 128 73.58 -35.91 31.16
C SER A 128 73.93 -37.38 30.91
N ALA A 129 75.21 -37.57 30.59
CA ALA A 129 76.07 -38.67 31.03
C ALA A 129 75.71 -40.11 30.65
N HIS A 130 76.54 -40.63 29.74
CA HIS A 130 77.05 -42.00 29.80
C HIS A 130 77.29 -42.46 31.26
N PRO A 131 77.05 -43.75 31.53
CA PRO A 131 78.21 -44.58 31.77
C PRO A 131 78.25 -45.79 30.85
N THR A 132 79.46 -46.02 30.35
CA THR A 132 79.95 -47.26 29.78
C THR A 132 79.63 -48.46 30.69
N ALA A 133 78.93 -49.45 30.14
CA ALA A 133 79.00 -50.82 30.60
C ALA A 133 79.08 -51.73 29.37
N SER A 134 80.31 -52.17 29.11
CA SER A 134 80.69 -53.29 28.27
C SER A 134 79.80 -54.52 28.50
N SER A 135 79.22 -55.07 27.44
CA SER A 135 78.96 -56.52 27.33
C SER A 135 78.73 -56.90 25.87
N THR A 136 79.83 -57.31 25.24
CA THR A 136 79.97 -58.53 24.45
C THR A 136 78.73 -59.03 23.69
N ALA A 137 78.85 -59.02 22.36
CA ALA A 137 78.04 -59.83 21.46
C ALA A 137 78.06 -61.30 21.90
N ILE A 138 76.90 -61.83 22.31
CA ILE A 138 76.69 -63.26 22.49
C ILE A 138 75.75 -63.71 21.36
N ALA A 139 76.29 -64.60 20.53
CA ALA A 139 75.59 -65.35 19.49
C ALA A 139 74.31 -66.03 20.03
N PRO A 140 73.30 -66.31 19.18
CA PRO A 140 72.10 -67.00 19.61
C PRO A 140 72.46 -68.45 19.96
N SER A 141 72.56 -68.75 21.25
CA SER A 141 72.61 -70.14 21.72
C SER A 141 71.18 -70.66 21.79
N SER A 142 70.79 -71.43 20.77
CA SER A 142 69.55 -72.20 20.75
C SER A 142 69.67 -73.39 21.72
N ALA A 143 69.57 -73.13 23.02
CA ALA A 143 69.18 -74.18 23.95
C ALA A 143 67.66 -74.42 23.76
N PRO A 144 67.19 -75.66 23.56
CA PRO A 144 65.76 -75.92 23.47
C PRO A 144 65.12 -75.51 24.79
N LEU A 145 64.34 -74.42 24.75
CA LEU A 145 63.46 -74.06 25.85
C LEU A 145 62.62 -75.29 26.20
N SER A 146 62.63 -75.67 27.48
CA SER A 146 61.80 -76.78 27.97
C SER A 146 60.36 -76.57 27.49
N ALA A 147 59.68 -77.62 27.03
CA ALA A 147 58.31 -77.53 26.51
C ALA A 147 57.36 -76.76 27.45
N TYR A 148 57.63 -76.83 28.76
CA TYR A 148 56.94 -76.07 29.80
C TYR A 148 57.14 -74.54 29.70
N SER A 149 58.35 -74.04 29.45
CA SER A 149 58.59 -72.59 29.35
C SER A 149 58.01 -72.00 28.06
N VAL A 150 58.06 -72.75 26.95
CA VAL A 150 57.38 -72.36 25.69
C VAL A 150 55.86 -72.33 25.88
N GLN A 151 55.28 -73.30 26.60
CA GLN A 151 53.85 -73.31 26.89
C GLN A 151 53.44 -72.15 27.80
N LYS A 152 54.25 -71.84 28.82
CA LYS A 152 54.01 -70.68 29.70
C LYS A 152 54.06 -69.37 28.91
N GLN A 153 55.09 -69.19 28.08
CA GLN A 153 55.22 -67.99 27.24
C GLN A 153 54.03 -67.84 26.28
N LYS A 154 53.63 -68.91 25.58
CA LYS A 154 52.44 -68.88 24.72
C LYS A 154 51.17 -68.51 25.49
N LYS A 155 51.00 -69.04 26.70
CA LYS A 155 49.85 -68.71 27.55
C LYS A 155 49.84 -67.22 27.95
N GLU A 156 51.01 -66.66 28.28
CA GLU A 156 51.16 -65.22 28.56
C GLU A 156 50.88 -64.37 27.33
N GLU A 157 51.36 -64.76 26.15
CA GLU A 157 51.09 -64.09 24.87
C GLU A 157 49.59 -64.09 24.52
N TYR A 158 48.91 -65.23 24.66
CA TYR A 158 47.46 -65.31 24.46
C TYR A 158 46.67 -64.46 25.46
N MET A 159 47.09 -64.45 26.72
CA MET A 159 46.46 -63.61 27.75
C MET A 159 46.65 -62.13 27.43
N ASN A 160 47.86 -61.71 27.03
CA ASN A 160 48.14 -60.34 26.62
C ASN A 160 47.35 -59.94 25.38
N LEU A 161 47.22 -60.85 24.40
CA LEU A 161 46.40 -60.60 23.22
C LEU A 161 44.92 -60.43 23.60
N LEU A 162 44.37 -61.30 24.45
CA LEU A 162 42.98 -61.19 24.89
C LEU A 162 42.73 -59.86 25.61
N VAL A 163 43.58 -59.52 26.57
CA VAL A 163 43.47 -58.27 27.34
C VAL A 163 43.56 -57.04 26.42
N THR A 164 44.50 -57.02 25.48
CA THR A 164 44.65 -55.89 24.53
C THR A 164 43.47 -55.80 23.56
N THR A 165 42.91 -56.91 23.11
CA THR A 165 41.70 -56.90 22.27
C THR A 165 40.46 -56.41 23.02
N GLU A 166 40.27 -56.80 24.28
CA GLU A 166 39.16 -56.32 25.11
C GLU A 166 39.30 -54.83 25.45
N LEU A 167 40.51 -54.39 25.82
CA LEU A 167 40.80 -52.97 26.02
C LEU A 167 40.53 -52.14 24.76
N SER A 168 40.94 -52.64 23.59
CA SER A 168 40.66 -51.99 22.30
C SER A 168 39.16 -51.89 22.04
N ASN A 169 38.40 -52.97 22.27
CA ASN A 169 36.95 -52.98 22.11
C ASN A 169 36.24 -52.00 23.06
N GLU A 170 36.65 -51.92 24.33
CA GLU A 170 36.12 -50.96 25.29
C GLU A 170 36.48 -49.52 24.91
N MET A 171 37.71 -49.28 24.46
CA MET A 171 38.15 -47.97 23.98
C MET A 171 37.29 -47.51 22.79
N TRP A 172 37.10 -48.37 21.79
CA TRP A 172 36.23 -48.08 20.63
C TRP A 172 34.78 -47.80 21.05
N ARG A 173 34.26 -48.55 22.02
CA ARG A 173 32.91 -48.33 22.54
C ARG A 173 32.78 -46.98 23.22
N LEU A 174 33.74 -46.61 24.07
CA LEU A 174 33.76 -45.31 24.76
C LEU A 174 33.89 -44.15 23.77
N GLU A 175 34.76 -44.26 22.77
CA GLU A 175 34.90 -43.26 21.72
C GLU A 175 33.62 -43.11 20.91
N THR A 176 32.98 -44.22 20.54
CA THR A 176 31.70 -44.21 19.82
C THR A 176 30.61 -43.52 20.65
N GLN A 177 30.52 -43.84 21.95
CA GLN A 177 29.56 -43.18 22.85
C GLN A 177 29.82 -41.69 22.98
N LYS A 178 31.09 -41.27 23.10
CA LYS A 178 31.50 -39.87 23.15
C LYS A 178 31.08 -39.13 21.88
N VAL A 179 31.33 -39.70 20.70
CA VAL A 179 30.92 -39.13 19.40
C VAL A 179 29.40 -39.03 19.29
N GLN A 180 28.65 -40.05 19.72
CA GLN A 180 27.19 -39.98 19.71
C GLN A 180 26.65 -38.90 20.64
N TRP A 181 27.24 -38.75 21.82
CA TRP A 181 26.83 -37.72 22.77
C TRP A 181 27.11 -36.31 22.24
N THR A 182 28.29 -36.06 21.67
CA THR A 182 28.62 -34.77 21.05
C THR A 182 27.73 -34.48 19.85
N TYR A 183 27.42 -35.47 19.02
CA TYR A 183 26.47 -35.34 17.92
C TYR A 183 25.08 -34.94 18.41
N ARG A 184 24.55 -35.57 19.47
CA ARG A 184 23.26 -35.21 20.06
C ARG A 184 23.26 -33.77 20.58
N GLN A 185 24.34 -33.36 21.26
CA GLN A 185 24.47 -31.99 21.74
C GLN A 185 24.51 -30.97 20.60
N LEU A 186 25.29 -31.24 19.55
CA LEU A 186 25.38 -30.38 18.38
C LEU A 186 24.03 -30.28 17.68
N ARG A 187 23.31 -31.38 17.53
CA ARG A 187 21.97 -31.40 16.93
C ARG A 187 20.97 -30.58 17.74
N PHE A 188 20.98 -30.69 19.07
CA PHE A 188 20.13 -29.87 19.92
C PHE A 188 20.45 -28.38 19.78
N LYS A 189 21.74 -28.02 19.84
CA LYS A 189 22.20 -26.64 19.68
C LYS A 189 21.84 -26.08 18.29
N TRP A 190 22.00 -26.88 17.25
CA TRP A 190 21.62 -26.51 15.88
C TRP A 190 20.12 -26.23 15.78
N ASN A 191 19.28 -27.12 16.30
CA ASN A 191 17.83 -26.93 16.26
C ASN A 191 17.40 -25.66 17.01
N LEU A 192 17.97 -25.40 18.17
CA LEU A 192 17.68 -24.20 18.96
C LEU A 192 18.10 -22.91 18.22
N LEU A 193 19.31 -22.90 17.67
CA LEU A 193 19.83 -21.77 16.88
C LEU A 193 19.01 -21.55 15.60
N SER A 194 18.65 -22.63 14.91
CA SER A 194 17.83 -22.55 13.71
C SER A 194 16.45 -21.96 13.99
N ALA A 195 15.79 -22.40 15.07
CA ALA A 195 14.48 -21.87 15.47
C ALA A 195 14.58 -20.37 15.83
N SER A 196 15.57 -19.99 16.63
CA SER A 196 15.81 -18.58 16.98
C SER A 196 16.11 -17.71 15.76
N LEU A 197 16.89 -18.23 14.81
CA LEU A 197 17.18 -17.52 13.56
C LEU A 197 15.92 -17.33 12.71
N SER A 198 15.07 -18.35 12.60
CA SER A 198 13.79 -18.25 11.89
C SER A 198 12.88 -17.19 12.52
N GLU A 199 12.73 -17.17 13.85
CA GLU A 199 11.95 -16.16 14.56
C GLU A 199 12.49 -14.74 14.34
N LEU A 200 13.82 -14.56 14.39
CA LEU A 200 14.46 -13.27 14.13
C LEU A 200 14.25 -12.80 12.69
N LEU A 201 14.32 -13.70 11.71
CA LEU A 201 14.05 -13.38 10.31
C LEU A 201 12.60 -12.97 10.09
N GLU A 202 11.64 -13.67 10.71
CA GLU A 202 10.23 -13.27 10.66
C GLU A 202 9.99 -11.90 11.31
N ALA A 203 10.58 -11.64 12.46
CA ALA A 203 10.50 -10.35 13.14
C ALA A 203 11.11 -9.23 12.29
N GLN A 204 12.25 -9.49 11.62
CA GLN A 204 12.87 -8.54 10.69
C GLN A 204 11.94 -8.18 9.52
N VAL A 205 11.28 -9.17 8.92
CA VAL A 205 10.34 -8.94 7.82
C VAL A 205 9.12 -8.13 8.30
N LYS A 206 8.58 -8.44 9.47
CA LYS A 206 7.47 -7.68 10.08
C LYS A 206 7.87 -6.22 10.35
N ALA A 207 9.06 -6.01 10.91
CA ALA A 207 9.58 -4.67 11.19
C ALA A 207 9.77 -3.85 9.90
N LYS A 208 10.30 -4.47 8.82
CA LYS A 208 10.43 -3.80 7.52
C LYS A 208 9.08 -3.34 6.96
N LYS A 209 8.06 -4.20 7.01
CA LYS A 209 6.69 -3.83 6.58
C LYS A 209 6.11 -2.68 7.41
N GLN A 210 6.35 -2.67 8.72
CA GLN A 210 5.91 -1.57 9.59
C GLN A 210 6.62 -0.25 9.26
N ILE A 211 7.92 -0.30 8.96
CA ILE A 211 8.70 0.87 8.52
C ILE A 211 8.15 1.40 7.18
N GLU A 212 7.88 0.53 6.21
CA GLU A 212 7.29 0.91 4.92
C GLU A 212 5.92 1.59 5.10
N ALA A 213 5.04 1.01 5.92
CA ALA A 213 3.73 1.57 6.23
C ALA A 213 3.86 2.95 6.92
N ALA A 214 4.71 3.06 7.94
CA ALA A 214 4.95 4.31 8.64
C ALA A 214 5.56 5.39 7.74
N THR A 215 6.40 4.99 6.77
CA THR A 215 6.99 5.92 5.79
C THR A 215 5.94 6.43 4.80
N ALA A 216 5.04 5.55 4.35
CA ALA A 216 3.92 5.92 3.49
C ALA A 216 2.93 6.86 4.20
N ASP A 217 2.58 6.55 5.45
CA ASP A 217 1.72 7.40 6.27
C ASP A 217 2.35 8.77 6.52
N LYS A 218 3.65 8.80 6.84
CA LYS A 218 4.39 10.05 6.99
C LYS A 218 4.31 10.90 5.71
N ALA A 219 4.58 10.31 4.55
CA ALA A 219 4.51 11.05 3.28
C ALA A 219 3.11 11.62 3.02
N LYS A 220 2.06 10.83 3.30
CA LYS A 220 0.66 11.27 3.19
C LYS A 220 0.34 12.44 4.13
N TYR A 221 0.78 12.37 5.38
CA TYR A 221 0.54 13.44 6.34
C TYR A 221 1.36 14.69 6.05
N ASP A 222 2.59 14.55 5.57
CA ASP A 222 3.42 15.67 5.11
C ASP A 222 2.74 16.40 3.93
N GLU A 223 2.18 15.67 2.97
CA GLU A 223 1.41 16.26 1.87
C GLU A 223 0.15 16.98 2.35
N MET A 224 -0.59 16.37 3.28
CA MET A 224 -1.78 16.97 3.88
C MET A 224 -1.43 18.26 4.66
N LEU A 225 -0.32 18.27 5.40
CA LEU A 225 0.17 19.47 6.09
C LEU A 225 0.54 20.58 5.10
N VAL A 226 1.18 20.24 3.98
CA VAL A 226 1.44 21.21 2.90
C VAL A 226 0.14 21.78 2.34
N HIS A 227 -0.89 20.96 2.13
CA HIS A 227 -2.19 21.43 1.64
C HIS A 227 -2.90 22.33 2.65
N LEU A 228 -2.90 21.96 3.93
CA LEU A 228 -3.47 22.76 5.01
C LEU A 228 -2.73 24.11 5.16
N HIS A 229 -1.40 24.11 5.04
CA HIS A 229 -0.65 25.35 5.08
C HIS A 229 -0.98 26.27 3.90
N LYS A 230 -1.13 25.71 2.69
CA LYS A 230 -1.60 26.48 1.52
C LYS A 230 -3.01 27.06 1.71
N GLN A 231 -3.89 26.35 2.43
CA GLN A 231 -5.21 26.87 2.80
C GLN A 231 -5.11 28.00 3.81
N GLU A 232 -4.27 27.85 4.84
CA GLU A 232 -4.02 28.88 5.86
C GLU A 232 -3.45 30.16 5.24
N THR A 233 -2.50 30.04 4.30
CA THR A 233 -1.94 31.20 3.59
C THR A 233 -2.87 31.76 2.50
N GLY A 234 -4.05 31.17 2.31
CA GLY A 234 -5.03 31.60 1.30
C GLY A 234 -4.63 31.34 -0.15
N LEU A 235 -3.62 30.49 -0.39
CA LEU A 235 -3.19 30.08 -1.74
C LEU A 235 -4.16 29.07 -2.36
N ILE A 236 -4.86 28.29 -1.53
CA ILE A 236 -5.86 27.32 -1.94
C ILE A 236 -7.12 27.54 -1.11
N VAL A 237 -8.29 27.55 -1.76
CA VAL A 237 -9.58 27.62 -1.07
C VAL A 237 -9.91 26.26 -0.47
N SER A 238 -10.43 26.23 0.76
CA SER A 238 -10.87 24.97 1.39
C SER A 238 -11.92 24.27 0.49
N PRO A 239 -11.83 22.94 0.30
CA PRO A 239 -12.79 22.18 -0.50
C PRO A 239 -14.25 22.37 -0.08
N GLU A 240 -14.47 22.59 1.22
CA GLU A 240 -15.77 22.81 1.83
C GLU A 240 -16.33 24.18 1.45
N VAL A 241 -15.47 25.20 1.42
CA VAL A 241 -15.82 26.54 0.94
C VAL A 241 -16.12 26.50 -0.55
N GLN A 242 -15.31 25.79 -1.35
CA GLN A 242 -15.57 25.60 -2.77
C GLN A 242 -16.93 24.93 -3.01
N ARG A 243 -17.22 23.84 -2.29
CA ARG A 243 -18.51 23.14 -2.39
C ARG A 243 -19.68 24.06 -2.02
N THR A 244 -19.50 24.91 -1.02
CA THR A 244 -20.53 25.87 -0.60
C THR A 244 -20.77 26.92 -1.68
N ASN A 245 -19.72 27.41 -2.33
CA ASN A 245 -19.82 28.34 -3.46
C ASN A 245 -20.54 27.70 -4.65
N ASP A 246 -20.18 26.47 -5.01
CA ASP A 246 -20.79 25.74 -6.12
C ASP A 246 -22.29 25.48 -5.87
N LEU A 247 -22.66 25.10 -4.65
CA LEU A 247 -24.05 24.95 -4.23
C LEU A 247 -24.79 26.28 -4.22
N GLY A 248 -24.14 27.36 -3.78
CA GLY A 248 -24.70 28.71 -3.82
C GLY A 248 -25.00 29.17 -5.24
N ALA A 249 -24.06 28.96 -6.17
CA ALA A 249 -24.23 29.27 -7.59
C ALA A 249 -25.40 28.49 -8.19
N LYS A 250 -25.47 27.18 -7.93
CA LYS A 250 -26.57 26.33 -8.39
C LYS A 250 -27.93 26.75 -7.80
N ASN A 251 -27.95 27.17 -6.54
CA ASN A 251 -29.17 27.63 -5.90
C ASN A 251 -29.64 28.98 -6.49
N ALA A 252 -28.71 29.87 -6.84
CA ALA A 252 -29.02 31.12 -7.53
C ALA A 252 -29.61 30.87 -8.94
N GLU A 253 -29.03 29.94 -9.70
CA GLU A 253 -29.54 29.49 -11.00
C GLU A 253 -30.97 28.93 -10.88
N LEU A 254 -31.20 28.00 -9.95
CA LEU A 254 -32.54 27.45 -9.71
C LEU A 254 -33.54 28.52 -9.29
N THR A 255 -33.13 29.49 -8.47
CA THR A 255 -33.98 30.60 -8.06
C THR A 255 -34.37 31.47 -9.24
N GLN A 256 -33.42 31.73 -10.16
CA GLN A 256 -33.69 32.45 -11.40
C GLN A 256 -34.67 31.70 -12.30
N ASP A 257 -34.48 30.40 -12.48
CA ASP A 257 -35.36 29.55 -13.30
C ASP A 257 -36.78 29.48 -12.73
N ILE A 258 -36.93 29.35 -11.41
CA ILE A 258 -38.22 29.42 -10.73
C ILE A 258 -38.87 30.78 -11.01
N GLY A 259 -38.10 31.87 -10.97
CA GLY A 259 -38.57 33.21 -11.33
C GLY A 259 -39.10 33.28 -12.76
N HIS A 260 -38.35 32.77 -13.75
CA HIS A 260 -38.75 32.73 -15.14
C HIS A 260 -40.01 31.87 -15.37
N MET A 261 -40.06 30.68 -14.78
CA MET A 261 -41.24 29.80 -14.85
C MET A 261 -42.47 30.43 -14.19
N THR A 262 -42.29 31.12 -13.06
CA THR A 262 -43.37 31.81 -12.36
C THR A 262 -43.92 32.97 -13.19
N ALA A 263 -43.03 33.76 -13.81
CA ALA A 263 -43.42 34.84 -14.72
C ALA A 263 -44.13 34.29 -15.97
N GLY A 264 -43.62 33.22 -16.56
CA GLY A 264 -44.24 32.52 -17.69
C GLY A 264 -45.64 32.00 -17.35
N ASN A 265 -45.79 31.32 -16.21
CA ASN A 265 -47.09 30.86 -15.72
C ASN A 265 -48.07 32.01 -15.48
N LYS A 266 -47.60 33.14 -14.94
CA LYS A 266 -48.44 34.33 -14.76
C LYS A 266 -48.93 34.87 -16.11
N LYS A 267 -48.09 34.86 -17.14
CA LYS A 267 -48.47 35.25 -18.51
C LYS A 267 -49.51 34.30 -19.09
N LEU A 268 -49.28 32.99 -19.02
CA LEU A 268 -50.22 31.98 -19.51
C LEU A 268 -51.59 32.07 -18.80
N ARG A 269 -51.61 32.33 -17.49
CA ARG A 269 -52.87 32.55 -16.76
C ARG A 269 -53.65 33.75 -17.30
N ARG A 270 -52.96 34.86 -17.60
CA ARG A 270 -53.58 36.05 -18.20
C ARG A 270 -54.08 35.80 -19.62
N GLU A 271 -53.31 35.09 -20.44
CA GLU A 271 -53.73 34.69 -21.79
C GLU A 271 -54.95 33.76 -21.73
N ARG A 272 -54.96 32.81 -20.79
CA ARG A 272 -56.13 31.94 -20.52
C ARG A 272 -57.34 32.77 -20.08
N ASP A 273 -57.18 33.75 -19.19
CA ASP A 273 -58.28 34.62 -18.76
C ASP A 273 -58.81 35.48 -19.93
N ALA A 274 -57.92 35.97 -20.80
CA ALA A 274 -58.31 36.73 -21.99
C ALA A 274 -59.05 35.86 -23.01
N ASN A 275 -58.55 34.65 -23.28
CA ASN A 275 -59.20 33.68 -24.16
C ASN A 275 -60.57 33.25 -23.62
N GLN A 276 -60.69 33.05 -22.30
CA GLN A 276 -61.98 32.74 -21.69
C GLN A 276 -63.00 33.86 -21.94
N ARG A 277 -62.61 35.14 -21.75
CA ARG A 277 -63.50 36.27 -22.06
C ARG A 277 -63.86 36.31 -23.54
N HIS A 278 -62.92 35.98 -24.42
CA HIS A 278 -63.17 35.97 -25.87
C HIS A 278 -64.12 34.84 -26.28
N LEU A 279 -64.04 33.68 -25.61
CA LEU A 279 -65.02 32.60 -25.75
C LEU A 279 -66.39 33.04 -25.24
N ASP A 280 -66.46 33.63 -24.05
CA ASP A 280 -67.72 34.11 -23.46
C ASP A 280 -68.40 35.15 -24.39
N GLU A 281 -67.63 36.03 -25.02
CA GLU A 281 -68.10 37.02 -26.01
C GLU A 281 -68.61 36.34 -27.30
N LEU A 282 -67.88 35.35 -27.83
CA LEU A 282 -68.31 34.59 -29.01
C LEU A 282 -69.56 33.76 -28.73
N ASP A 283 -69.67 33.16 -27.54
CA ASP A 283 -70.89 32.47 -27.10
C ASP A 283 -72.06 33.44 -27.01
N ALA A 284 -71.86 34.65 -26.47
CA ALA A 284 -72.89 35.70 -26.46
C ALA A 284 -73.30 36.12 -27.88
N GLN A 285 -72.34 36.27 -28.80
CA GLN A 285 -72.61 36.56 -30.21
C GLN A 285 -73.33 35.41 -30.93
N LEU A 286 -73.00 34.15 -30.63
CA LEU A 286 -73.70 32.97 -31.16
C LEU A 286 -75.13 32.91 -30.64
N VAL A 287 -75.36 33.15 -29.34
CA VAL A 287 -76.71 33.22 -28.76
C VAL A 287 -77.51 34.37 -29.39
N HIS A 288 -76.89 35.55 -29.59
CA HIS A 288 -77.53 36.67 -30.27
C HIS A 288 -77.79 36.40 -31.77
N GLY A 289 -76.86 35.73 -32.44
CA GLY A 289 -76.95 35.33 -33.84
C GLY A 289 -78.00 34.25 -34.07
N LEU A 290 -78.11 33.26 -33.17
CA LEU A 290 -79.21 32.29 -33.15
C LEU A 290 -80.58 32.97 -32.99
N ASN A 291 -80.64 34.10 -32.28
CA ASN A 291 -81.86 34.91 -32.18
C ASN A 291 -82.16 35.75 -33.44
N HIS A 292 -81.19 35.94 -34.36
CA HIS A 292 -81.35 36.77 -35.58
C HIS A 292 -81.17 35.99 -36.90
N ALA A 293 -80.80 34.71 -36.86
CA ALA A 293 -80.50 33.90 -38.03
C ALA A 293 -81.13 32.50 -37.90
N ILE A 294 -82.46 32.45 -37.82
CA ILE A 294 -83.14 31.44 -38.63
C ILE A 294 -83.15 32.04 -40.04
N PRO A 295 -82.29 31.59 -40.97
CA PRO A 295 -82.38 32.06 -42.34
C PRO A 295 -83.76 31.69 -42.89
N ASP A 296 -84.43 32.62 -43.56
CA ASP A 296 -85.74 32.43 -44.22
C ASP A 296 -85.76 31.22 -45.19
N SER A 297 -84.59 30.64 -45.53
CA SER A 297 -84.49 29.38 -46.28
C SER A 297 -84.90 28.12 -45.49
N LEU A 298 -85.09 28.23 -44.17
CA LEU A 298 -85.60 27.16 -43.30
C LEU A 298 -87.06 27.40 -42.84
N VAL A 299 -87.62 28.57 -43.14
CA VAL A 299 -89.02 28.89 -42.89
C VAL A 299 -89.86 28.36 -44.06
N GLY A 300 -90.65 27.31 -43.80
CA GLY A 300 -91.67 26.82 -44.75
C GLY A 300 -91.55 25.37 -45.23
N VAL A 301 -90.58 24.58 -44.77
CA VAL A 301 -90.44 23.15 -45.18
C VAL A 301 -90.83 22.17 -44.07
N VAL A 302 -90.97 22.65 -42.84
CA VAL A 302 -91.39 21.85 -41.70
C VAL A 302 -92.77 22.30 -41.28
N ASP A 303 -93.78 21.52 -41.65
CA ASP A 303 -95.13 21.68 -41.11
C ASP A 303 -95.17 21.19 -39.66
N ASP A 304 -95.89 21.90 -38.80
CA ASP A 304 -95.93 21.60 -37.37
C ASP A 304 -96.64 20.27 -37.05
N SER A 305 -97.33 19.72 -38.05
CA SER A 305 -97.98 18.41 -38.04
C SER A 305 -97.03 17.20 -38.18
N MET A 306 -95.76 17.39 -38.55
CA MET A 306 -94.82 16.28 -38.81
C MET A 306 -94.15 15.74 -37.54
N SER A 307 -93.85 14.44 -37.51
CA SER A 307 -93.08 13.85 -36.39
C SER A 307 -91.63 14.36 -36.39
N THR A 308 -91.04 14.47 -35.20
CA THR A 308 -89.67 14.97 -34.98
C THR A 308 -88.61 14.21 -35.78
N GLU A 309 -88.84 12.92 -36.02
CA GLU A 309 -87.94 12.04 -36.78
C GLU A 309 -87.91 12.39 -38.27
N VAL A 310 -89.08 12.72 -38.84
CA VAL A 310 -89.20 13.18 -40.23
C VAL A 310 -88.59 14.58 -40.40
N LYS A 311 -88.82 15.48 -39.42
CA LYS A 311 -88.21 16.82 -39.40
C LYS A 311 -86.67 16.74 -39.44
N LEU A 312 -86.08 15.87 -38.61
CA LEU A 312 -84.63 15.63 -38.60
C LEU A 312 -84.11 15.04 -39.91
N ALA A 313 -84.85 14.11 -40.54
CA ALA A 313 -84.46 13.52 -41.81
C ALA A 313 -84.42 14.56 -42.94
N VAL A 314 -85.43 15.44 -43.03
CA VAL A 314 -85.49 16.53 -44.03
C VAL A 314 -84.35 17.54 -43.82
N VAL A 315 -84.07 17.93 -42.57
CA VAL A 315 -82.95 18.82 -42.25
C VAL A 315 -81.62 18.18 -42.64
N ARG A 316 -81.39 16.90 -42.30
CA ARG A 316 -80.16 16.18 -42.68
C ARG A 316 -79.99 16.11 -44.21
N GLN A 317 -81.06 15.83 -44.94
CA GLN A 317 -81.02 15.80 -46.40
C GLN A 317 -80.68 17.17 -46.99
N ARG A 318 -81.21 18.26 -46.42
CA ARG A 318 -80.91 19.62 -46.86
C ARG A 318 -79.48 20.05 -46.52
N VAL A 319 -78.97 19.72 -45.34
CA VAL A 319 -77.57 19.94 -44.98
C VAL A 319 -76.65 19.21 -45.97
N ALA A 320 -76.95 17.94 -46.30
CA ALA A 320 -76.18 17.19 -47.29
C ALA A 320 -76.22 17.83 -48.69
N ALA A 321 -77.37 18.40 -49.11
CA ALA A 321 -77.48 19.11 -50.38
C ALA A 321 -76.64 20.40 -50.41
N ILE A 322 -76.67 21.18 -49.33
CA ILE A 322 -75.87 22.42 -49.19
C ILE A 322 -74.38 22.08 -49.17
N GLU A 323 -73.96 21.04 -48.45
CA GLU A 323 -72.56 20.59 -48.46
C GLU A 323 -72.11 20.19 -49.87
N MET A 324 -72.98 19.56 -50.66
CA MET A 324 -72.67 19.19 -52.05
C MET A 324 -72.53 20.41 -52.96
N GLU A 325 -73.38 21.43 -52.78
CA GLU A 325 -73.25 22.70 -53.51
C GLU A 325 -71.99 23.46 -53.09
N MET A 326 -71.68 23.51 -51.79
CA MET A 326 -70.46 24.14 -51.27
C MET A 326 -69.21 23.46 -51.83
N ARG A 327 -69.14 22.12 -51.86
CA ARG A 327 -68.02 21.38 -52.48
C ARG A 327 -67.89 21.67 -53.97
N LYS A 328 -69.01 21.80 -54.70
CA LYS A 328 -68.99 22.19 -56.12
C LYS A 328 -68.46 23.60 -56.29
N GLU A 329 -68.85 24.53 -55.43
CA GLU A 329 -68.41 25.92 -55.50
C GLU A 329 -66.93 26.05 -55.14
N GLU A 330 -66.46 25.39 -54.07
CA GLU A 330 -65.03 25.32 -53.73
C GLU A 330 -64.18 24.72 -54.87
N ALA A 331 -64.71 23.72 -55.59
CA ALA A 331 -64.02 23.15 -56.73
C ALA A 331 -63.93 24.14 -57.90
N LYS A 332 -64.99 24.93 -58.15
CA LYS A 332 -64.95 26.03 -59.14
C LYS A 332 -63.97 27.12 -58.73
N THR A 333 -63.95 27.52 -57.46
CA THR A 333 -63.01 28.54 -56.95
C THR A 333 -61.57 28.06 -57.11
N ARG A 334 -61.28 26.80 -56.74
CA ARG A 334 -59.95 26.20 -56.97
C ARG A 334 -59.57 26.15 -58.45
N GLN A 335 -60.52 25.84 -59.34
CA GLN A 335 -60.27 25.87 -60.77
C GLN A 335 -59.97 27.31 -61.26
N ALA A 336 -60.74 28.29 -60.81
CA ALA A 336 -60.52 29.70 -61.14
C ALA A 336 -59.15 30.19 -60.63
N ASP A 337 -58.72 29.79 -59.43
CA ASP A 337 -57.40 30.12 -58.89
C ASP A 337 -56.26 29.53 -59.74
N VAL A 338 -56.42 28.30 -60.24
CA VAL A 338 -55.44 27.68 -61.14
C VAL A 338 -55.38 28.43 -62.48
N GLU A 339 -56.53 28.78 -63.05
CA GLU A 339 -56.60 29.56 -64.30
C GLU A 339 -55.99 30.96 -64.12
N LEU A 340 -56.27 31.63 -63.00
CA LEU A 340 -55.67 32.93 -62.66
C LEU A 340 -54.15 32.83 -62.49
N ALA A 341 -53.66 31.78 -61.83
CA ALA A 341 -52.22 31.53 -61.68
C ALA A 341 -51.54 31.26 -63.03
N GLN A 342 -52.20 30.52 -63.94
CA GLN A 342 -51.70 30.31 -65.30
C GLN A 342 -51.66 31.61 -66.11
N LEU A 343 -52.72 32.42 -66.06
CA LEU A 343 -52.78 33.73 -66.72
C LEU A 343 -51.71 34.69 -66.17
N SER A 344 -51.52 34.72 -64.85
CA SER A 344 -50.45 35.49 -64.22
C SER A 344 -49.06 35.06 -64.70
N LYS A 345 -48.83 33.76 -64.84
CA LYS A 345 -47.57 33.22 -65.38
C LYS A 345 -47.34 33.65 -66.83
N VAL A 346 -48.37 33.55 -67.69
CA VAL A 346 -48.28 33.99 -69.09
C VAL A 346 -48.04 35.49 -69.19
N TYR A 347 -48.75 36.29 -68.41
CA TYR A 347 -48.56 37.74 -68.35
C TYR A 347 -47.14 38.12 -67.92
N ASN A 348 -46.60 37.48 -66.88
CA ASN A 348 -45.24 37.72 -66.43
C ASN A 348 -44.20 37.33 -67.49
N GLN A 349 -44.38 36.19 -68.18
CA GLN A 349 -43.52 35.79 -69.28
C GLN A 349 -43.58 36.78 -70.46
N GLN A 350 -44.77 37.27 -70.80
CA GLN A 350 -44.94 38.30 -71.84
C GLN A 350 -44.25 39.61 -71.43
N THR A 351 -44.36 39.99 -70.16
CA THR A 351 -43.70 41.18 -69.60
C THR A 351 -42.18 41.02 -69.61
N GLU A 352 -41.66 39.82 -69.32
CA GLU A 352 -40.23 39.50 -69.38
C GLU A 352 -39.71 39.55 -70.82
N VAL A 353 -40.44 39.01 -71.81
CA VAL A 353 -40.09 39.13 -73.24
C VAL A 353 -40.08 40.58 -73.71
N ILE A 354 -41.03 41.41 -73.26
CA ILE A 354 -41.08 42.85 -73.57
C ILE A 354 -39.91 43.59 -72.91
N LEU A 355 -39.56 43.25 -71.67
CA LEU A 355 -38.44 43.83 -70.93
C LEU A 355 -37.08 43.37 -71.46
N GLU A 356 -36.94 42.12 -71.92
CA GLU A 356 -35.72 41.60 -72.56
C GLU A 356 -35.53 42.18 -73.97
N SER A 357 -36.62 42.36 -74.74
CA SER A 357 -36.58 43.12 -76.01
C SER A 357 -36.26 44.61 -75.80
N SER A 358 -36.59 45.18 -74.62
CA SER A 358 -36.27 46.56 -74.24
C SER A 358 -34.90 46.71 -73.54
N ARG A 359 -34.27 45.61 -73.10
CA ARG A 359 -32.93 45.55 -72.47
C ARG A 359 -31.82 45.07 -73.42
N GLY A 360 -32.05 45.15 -74.73
CA GLY A 360 -31.01 45.07 -75.75
C GLY A 360 -30.08 46.29 -75.70
N GLY A 361 -29.29 46.39 -74.64
CA GLY A 361 -28.31 47.45 -74.44
C GLY A 361 -27.86 47.53 -72.99
N ILE A 362 -26.55 47.33 -72.79
CA ILE A 362 -25.74 47.62 -71.59
C ILE A 362 -25.37 46.39 -70.75
N ASN A 363 -24.12 45.96 -70.98
CA ASN A 363 -23.29 45.09 -70.18
C ASN A 363 -23.31 45.46 -68.69
N GLY A 364 -23.49 44.46 -67.82
CA GLY A 364 -23.31 44.59 -66.38
C GLY A 364 -22.99 43.24 -65.74
N SER A 365 -21.74 43.09 -65.31
CA SER A 365 -21.14 41.90 -64.70
C SER A 365 -21.86 41.44 -63.43
N SER A 366 -22.48 40.27 -63.47
CA SER A 366 -22.96 39.58 -62.27
C SER A 366 -21.81 38.85 -61.58
N LYS A 367 -21.37 39.37 -60.42
CA LYS A 367 -20.57 38.61 -59.45
C LYS A 367 -21.39 37.42 -58.95
N LYS A 368 -20.90 36.20 -59.16
CA LYS A 368 -21.40 35.01 -58.44
C LYS A 368 -20.97 35.09 -56.96
N PRO A 369 -21.82 34.71 -55.99
CA PRO A 369 -21.38 34.52 -54.61
C PRO A 369 -20.53 33.24 -54.46
N PRO A 370 -19.62 33.16 -53.47
CA PRO A 370 -18.71 32.03 -53.32
C PRO A 370 -19.42 30.78 -52.77
N LYS A 371 -18.95 29.60 -53.22
CA LYS A 371 -19.44 28.28 -52.79
C LYS A 371 -19.25 28.11 -51.28
N GLU A 372 -20.33 27.85 -50.56
CA GLU A 372 -20.29 27.50 -49.13
C GLU A 372 -19.49 26.21 -48.91
N LEU A 373 -18.49 26.26 -48.02
CA LEU A 373 -17.74 25.11 -47.55
C LEU A 373 -18.43 24.55 -46.31
N VAL A 374 -19.17 23.47 -46.50
CA VAL A 374 -19.93 22.80 -45.45
C VAL A 374 -19.42 21.38 -45.27
N PHE A 375 -19.24 20.95 -44.03
CA PHE A 375 -19.01 19.54 -43.71
C PHE A 375 -19.98 19.07 -42.61
N THR A 376 -20.23 17.77 -42.58
CA THR A 376 -21.14 17.15 -41.61
C THR A 376 -20.38 16.09 -40.83
N VAL A 377 -20.59 16.07 -39.51
CA VAL A 377 -20.06 15.03 -38.64
C VAL A 377 -21.24 14.29 -38.04
N SER A 378 -21.30 12.99 -38.31
CA SER A 378 -22.30 12.09 -37.75
C SER A 378 -21.68 11.30 -36.60
N THR A 379 -22.26 11.45 -35.41
CA THR A 379 -22.03 10.54 -34.28
C THR A 379 -23.21 9.58 -34.17
N THR A 380 -23.11 8.54 -33.35
CA THR A 380 -24.19 7.54 -33.17
C THR A 380 -25.51 8.13 -32.66
N GLN A 381 -25.51 9.37 -32.18
CA GLN A 381 -26.66 10.01 -31.52
C GLN A 381 -27.10 11.33 -32.16
N ALA A 382 -26.29 11.96 -33.02
CA ALA A 382 -26.67 13.21 -33.69
C ALA A 382 -25.83 13.49 -34.97
N GLN A 383 -26.42 14.19 -35.93
CA GLN A 383 -25.71 14.73 -37.09
C GLN A 383 -25.63 16.26 -36.97
N ASN A 384 -24.42 16.78 -36.77
CA ASN A 384 -24.18 18.21 -36.66
C ASN A 384 -23.55 18.74 -37.96
N ARG A 385 -24.13 19.81 -38.51
CA ARG A 385 -23.68 20.48 -39.73
C ARG A 385 -22.87 21.73 -39.36
N PHE A 386 -21.63 21.79 -39.82
CA PHE A 386 -20.73 22.89 -39.56
C PHE A 386 -20.45 23.65 -40.86
N GLN A 387 -20.45 24.98 -40.76
CA GLN A 387 -20.12 25.89 -41.86
C GLN A 387 -18.81 26.58 -41.50
N ALA A 388 -17.83 26.53 -42.40
CA ALA A 388 -16.57 27.25 -42.25
C ALA A 388 -16.52 28.37 -43.28
N ASN A 389 -16.03 29.54 -42.87
CA ASN A 389 -15.91 30.69 -43.75
C ASN A 389 -14.64 30.64 -44.60
N THR A 390 -13.65 29.83 -44.17
CA THR A 390 -12.36 29.65 -44.87
C THR A 390 -11.90 28.19 -44.87
N MET A 391 -11.03 27.82 -45.81
CA MET A 391 -10.46 26.47 -45.88
C MET A 391 -9.52 26.15 -44.69
N ASP A 392 -8.87 27.17 -44.14
CA ASP A 392 -7.95 27.00 -43.01
C ASP A 392 -8.73 26.71 -41.72
N GLU A 393 -9.84 27.43 -41.52
CA GLU A 393 -10.80 27.15 -40.44
C GLU A 393 -11.34 25.72 -40.56
N LEU A 394 -11.75 25.27 -41.76
CA LEU A 394 -12.19 23.89 -41.95
C LEU A 394 -11.11 22.86 -41.57
N ARG A 395 -9.84 23.12 -41.91
CA ARG A 395 -8.71 22.23 -41.57
C ARG A 395 -8.45 22.18 -40.06
N GLU A 396 -8.52 23.32 -39.37
CA GLU A 396 -8.37 23.38 -37.92
C GLU A 396 -9.46 22.57 -37.21
N TRP A 397 -10.72 22.74 -37.63
CA TRP A 397 -11.85 22.03 -37.04
C TRP A 397 -11.77 20.52 -37.25
N VAL A 398 -11.44 20.07 -38.47
CA VAL A 398 -11.26 18.63 -38.76
C VAL A 398 -10.11 18.06 -37.94
N THR A 399 -9.01 18.80 -37.78
CA THR A 399 -7.86 18.35 -36.98
C THR A 399 -8.21 18.25 -35.49
N ALA A 400 -8.90 19.26 -34.95
CA ALA A 400 -9.36 19.25 -33.56
C ALA A 400 -10.28 18.05 -33.25
N ILE A 401 -11.23 17.75 -34.15
CA ILE A 401 -12.16 16.63 -34.01
C ILE A 401 -11.44 15.28 -34.05
N LEU A 402 -10.49 15.10 -34.98
CA LEU A 402 -9.70 13.87 -35.06
C LEU A 402 -8.82 13.66 -33.82
N THR A 403 -8.25 14.74 -33.28
CA THR A 403 -7.39 14.68 -32.09
C THR A 403 -8.20 14.38 -30.83
N PHE A 404 -9.40 14.93 -30.72
CA PHE A 404 -10.31 14.63 -29.61
C PHE A 404 -10.78 13.17 -29.65
N HIS A 405 -11.10 12.66 -30.85
CA HIS A 405 -11.55 11.28 -31.01
C HIS A 405 -10.45 10.24 -30.75
N SER A 406 -9.20 10.52 -31.14
CA SER A 406 -8.07 9.64 -30.85
C SER A 406 -7.73 9.58 -29.35
N GLY A 407 -7.83 10.71 -28.64
CA GLY A 407 -7.65 10.75 -27.19
C GLY A 407 -8.73 9.97 -26.41
N TRP A 408 -9.96 9.98 -26.92
CA TRP A 408 -11.09 9.27 -26.31
C TRP A 408 -11.04 7.75 -26.52
N MET A 409 -10.53 7.28 -27.67
CA MET A 409 -10.31 5.85 -27.90
C MET A 409 -9.14 5.28 -27.09
N SER A 410 -8.11 6.09 -26.81
CA SER A 410 -6.93 5.64 -26.04
C SER A 410 -7.21 5.48 -24.53
N THR A 411 -8.27 6.10 -24.01
CA THR A 411 -8.67 6.04 -22.59
C THR A 411 -9.63 4.88 -22.27
N ARG A 412 -9.93 4.01 -23.24
CA ARG A 412 -10.86 2.86 -23.10
C ARG A 412 -10.25 1.48 -23.39
N VAL A 413 -8.93 1.34 -23.28
CA VAL A 413 -8.25 0.02 -23.29
C VAL A 413 -7.77 -0.35 -21.90
#